data_AF-A0A848XHL2-F1
#
_entry.id   AF-A0A848XHL2-F1
#
_cell.length_a   1.000
_cell.length_b   1.000
_cell.length_c   1.000
_cell.angle_alpha   90.00
_cell.angle_beta   90.00
_cell.angle_gamma   90.00
#
_symmetry.space_group_name_H-M   'P 1'
#
loop_
_entity.id
_entity.type
_entity.pdbx_description
1 polymer ?
#
loop_
_entity_poly.entity_id
_entity_poly.type
_entity_poly.pdbx_seq_one_letter_code
_entity_poly.pdbx_strand_id
1 'polypeptide(L)'
;MAAVRFLVLVLILNVIRYVVTPLLETPFVFPRLFAAMEASPEYFNQDFTTWEWVMSYAYNFVMWGVTAGLFHLLRPVLQGGDVTASFKSFGLVWVLFAAISAIYMNHYSHPPNFYGWNILDAFLAFGLVALANGILYRRIMGPFAAGARAATVSTGVAP
;
A
#
# COMPACT_ATOMS: atom_id res chain seq x y z
N MET A 1 11.37 -15.82 -14.79
CA MET A 1 12.11 -14.59 -14.42
C MET A 1 11.19 -13.43 -13.96
N ALA A 2 10.05 -13.17 -14.61
CA ALA A 2 9.14 -12.08 -14.20
C ALA A 2 8.66 -12.19 -12.74
N ALA A 3 8.25 -13.38 -12.30
CA ALA A 3 7.80 -13.61 -10.93
C ALA A 3 8.87 -13.27 -9.88
N VAL A 4 10.14 -13.62 -10.13
CA VAL A 4 11.26 -13.28 -9.23
C VAL A 4 11.46 -11.77 -9.15
N ARG A 5 11.42 -11.07 -10.29
CA ARG A 5 11.54 -9.60 -10.32
C ARG A 5 10.39 -8.92 -9.59
N PHE A 6 9.17 -9.44 -9.76
CA PHE A 6 8.01 -8.96 -9.02
C PHE A 6 8.18 -9.18 -7.52
N LEU A 7 8.63 -10.38 -7.10
CA LEU A 7 8.92 -10.66 -5.70
C LEU A 7 9.98 -9.71 -5.12
N VAL A 8 11.06 -9.45 -5.86
CA VAL A 8 12.09 -8.48 -5.46
C VAL A 8 11.51 -7.08 -5.29
N LEU A 9 10.67 -6.63 -6.23
CA LEU A 9 9.96 -5.35 -6.10
C LEU A 9 9.12 -5.31 -4.82
N VAL A 10 8.29 -6.34 -4.57
CA VAL A 10 7.44 -6.40 -3.37
C VAL A 10 8.27 -6.40 -2.09
N LEU A 11 9.40 -7.12 -2.05
CA LEU A 11 10.32 -7.10 -0.92
C LEU A 11 10.87 -5.69 -0.66
N ILE A 12 11.32 -4.99 -1.69
CA ILE A 12 11.83 -3.61 -1.56
C ILE A 12 10.73 -2.67 -1.07
N LEU A 13 9.51 -2.80 -1.60
CA LEU A 13 8.37 -1.98 -1.15
C LEU A 13 8.03 -2.22 0.32
N ASN A 14 8.13 -3.47 0.80
CA ASN A 14 7.96 -3.77 2.23
C ASN A 14 9.08 -3.16 3.08
N VAL A 15 10.34 -3.23 2.63
CA VAL A 15 11.45 -2.55 3.33
C VAL A 15 11.18 -1.05 3.41
N ILE A 16 10.71 -0.42 2.33
CA ILE A 16 10.33 1.00 2.34
C ILE A 16 9.19 1.26 3.34
N ARG A 17 8.16 0.41 3.35
CA ARG A 17 7.07 0.51 4.34
C ARG A 17 7.62 0.52 5.77
N TYR A 18 8.50 -0.42 6.11
CA TYR A 18 8.94 -0.62 7.50
C TYR A 18 10.14 0.21 7.95
N VAL A 19 10.94 0.73 7.02
CA VAL A 19 12.14 1.51 7.36
C VAL A 19 11.95 2.99 7.09
N VAL A 20 11.35 3.34 5.94
CA VAL A 20 11.28 4.74 5.51
C VAL A 20 9.99 5.40 6.02
N THR A 21 8.85 4.72 5.95
CA THR A 21 7.57 5.30 6.38
C THR A 21 7.55 5.68 7.87
N PRO A 22 8.13 4.90 8.81
CA PRO A 22 8.18 5.31 10.21
C PRO A 22 8.93 6.61 10.46
N LEU A 23 9.85 7.01 9.57
CA LEU A 23 10.53 8.30 9.68
C LEU A 23 9.56 9.49 9.49
N LEU A 24 8.45 9.25 8.78
CA LEU A 24 7.35 10.20 8.62
C LEU A 24 6.25 9.98 9.65
N GLU A 25 5.88 8.73 9.94
CA GLU A 25 4.77 8.43 10.84
C GLU A 25 5.11 8.70 12.31
N THR A 26 6.34 8.43 12.75
CA THR A 26 6.77 8.62 14.15
C THR A 26 6.60 10.05 14.67
N PRO A 27 6.97 11.10 13.93
CA PRO A 27 6.73 12.47 14.40
C PRO A 27 5.29 12.96 14.22
N PHE A 28 4.54 12.49 13.22
CA PHE A 28 3.28 13.12 12.80
C PHE A 28 2.01 12.31 13.13
N VAL A 29 2.10 10.99 13.17
CA VAL A 29 0.93 10.09 13.25
C VAL A 29 0.97 9.22 14.49
N PHE A 30 2.06 8.48 14.71
CA PHE A 30 2.18 7.51 15.79
C PHE A 30 1.90 8.06 17.19
N PRO A 31 2.36 9.27 17.59
CA PRO A 31 2.08 9.77 18.93
C PRO A 31 0.58 9.96 19.17
N ARG A 32 -0.15 10.38 18.13
CA ARG A 32 -1.59 10.60 18.20
C ARG A 32 -2.39 9.31 18.10
N LEU A 33 -1.93 8.39 17.24
CA LEU A 33 -2.52 7.07 17.09
C LEU A 33 -2.38 6.25 18.38
N PHE A 34 -1.17 6.18 18.95
CA PHE A 34 -0.92 5.47 20.20
C PHE A 34 -1.64 6.12 21.39
N ALA A 35 -1.68 7.46 21.48
CA ALA A 35 -2.48 8.12 22.53
C ALA A 35 -3.98 7.77 22.41
N ALA A 36 -4.51 7.64 21.19
CA ALA A 36 -5.89 7.20 21.00
C ALA A 36 -6.11 5.72 21.38
N MET A 37 -5.09 4.87 21.21
CA MET A 37 -5.14 3.47 21.64
C MET A 37 -5.02 3.33 23.17
N GLU A 38 -4.12 4.09 23.79
CA GLU A 38 -3.91 4.13 25.25
C GLU A 38 -5.14 4.66 26.00
N ALA A 39 -5.89 5.59 25.39
CA ALA A 39 -7.13 6.11 25.95
C ALA A 39 -8.30 5.12 25.88
N SER A 40 -8.15 3.97 25.21
CA SER A 40 -9.22 2.99 25.01
C SER A 40 -8.69 1.54 25.03
N PRO A 41 -8.02 1.14 26.13
CA PRO A 41 -7.32 -0.15 26.24
C PRO A 41 -8.23 -1.37 26.13
N GLU A 42 -9.53 -1.21 26.37
CA GLU A 42 -10.54 -2.26 26.23
C GLU A 42 -10.71 -2.75 24.77
N TYR A 43 -10.26 -1.97 23.79
CA TYR A 43 -10.35 -2.31 22.35
C TYR A 43 -9.02 -2.67 21.71
N PHE A 44 -7.89 -2.27 22.32
CA PHE A 44 -6.57 -2.41 21.72
C PHE A 44 -5.67 -3.24 22.61
N ASN A 45 -5.27 -4.43 22.13
CA ASN A 45 -4.19 -5.18 22.75
C ASN A 45 -2.86 -4.44 22.52
N GLN A 46 -2.23 -3.97 23.59
CA GLN A 46 -0.94 -3.29 23.51
C GLN A 46 0.24 -4.25 23.66
N ASP A 47 0.01 -5.47 24.14
CA ASP A 47 1.03 -6.49 24.32
C ASP A 47 1.00 -7.48 23.15
N PHE A 48 1.71 -7.13 22.08
CA PHE A 48 1.86 -7.99 20.92
C PHE A 48 2.83 -9.15 21.19
N THR A 49 2.34 -10.37 21.06
CA THR A 49 3.14 -11.59 21.00
C THR A 49 3.99 -11.63 19.72
N THR A 50 5.06 -12.42 19.74
CA THR A 50 5.90 -12.64 18.54
C THR A 50 5.09 -13.15 17.35
N TRP A 51 4.07 -13.98 17.59
CA TRP A 51 3.22 -14.51 16.53
C TRP A 51 2.35 -13.42 15.89
N GLU A 52 1.79 -12.52 16.68
CA GLU A 52 1.03 -11.37 16.16
C GLU A 52 1.91 -10.42 15.35
N TRP A 53 3.17 -10.22 15.74
CA TRP A 53 4.15 -9.50 14.92
C TRP A 53 4.37 -10.19 13.57
N VAL A 54 4.65 -11.49 13.56
CA VAL A 54 4.85 -12.25 12.30
C VAL A 54 3.62 -12.15 11.39
N MET A 55 2.43 -12.30 11.95
CA MET A 55 1.18 -12.20 11.20
C MET A 55 0.97 -10.78 10.64
N SER A 56 1.33 -9.73 11.40
CA SER A 56 1.28 -8.35 10.93
C SER A 56 2.23 -8.10 9.75
N TYR A 57 3.47 -8.62 9.82
CA TYR A 57 4.43 -8.55 8.72
C TYR A 57 3.96 -9.33 7.48
N ALA A 58 3.43 -10.54 7.67
CA ALA A 58 2.90 -11.35 6.59
C ALA A 58 1.68 -10.69 5.92
N TYR A 59 0.78 -10.13 6.71
CA TYR A 59 -0.38 -9.38 6.23
C TYR A 59 0.04 -8.19 5.36
N ASN A 60 0.99 -7.37 5.83
CA ASN A 60 1.51 -6.25 5.05
C ASN A 60 2.19 -6.72 3.77
N PHE A 61 2.98 -7.79 3.85
CA PHE A 61 3.61 -8.37 2.67
C PHE A 61 2.60 -8.75 1.60
N VAL A 62 1.51 -9.43 1.99
CA VAL A 62 0.41 -9.79 1.09
C VAL A 62 -0.30 -8.54 0.56
N MET A 63 -0.63 -7.58 1.41
CA MET A 63 -1.31 -6.33 1.02
C MET A 63 -0.50 -5.56 -0.05
N TRP A 64 0.79 -5.36 0.17
CA TRP A 64 1.66 -4.69 -0.80
C TRP A 64 1.88 -5.54 -2.06
N GLY A 65 1.97 -6.86 -1.92
CA GLY A 65 2.01 -7.79 -3.04
C GLY A 65 0.77 -7.69 -3.94
N VAL A 66 -0.42 -7.70 -3.34
CA VAL A 66 -1.69 -7.52 -4.06
C VAL A 66 -1.75 -6.14 -4.71
N THR A 67 -1.38 -5.09 -3.99
CA THR A 67 -1.41 -3.71 -4.52
C THR A 67 -0.46 -3.52 -5.70
N ALA A 68 0.78 -4.02 -5.60
CA ALA A 68 1.74 -4.01 -6.70
C ALA A 68 1.28 -4.90 -7.87
N GLY A 69 0.59 -6.01 -7.58
CA GLY A 69 -0.01 -6.90 -8.57
C GLY A 69 -1.13 -6.22 -9.36
N LEU A 70 -2.05 -5.53 -8.66
CA LEU A 70 -3.08 -4.70 -9.28
C LEU A 70 -2.45 -3.63 -10.17
N PHE A 71 -1.41 -2.94 -9.70
CA PHE A 71 -0.69 -1.99 -10.53
C PHE A 71 -0.09 -2.64 -11.77
N HIS A 72 0.55 -3.80 -11.64
CA HIS A 72 1.14 -4.54 -12.78
C HIS A 72 0.09 -4.86 -13.84
N LEU A 73 -1.11 -5.29 -13.43
CA LEU A 73 -2.22 -5.63 -14.31
C LEU A 73 -2.87 -4.39 -14.94
N LEU A 74 -3.07 -3.32 -14.17
CA LEU A 74 -3.72 -2.09 -14.64
C LEU A 74 -2.77 -1.19 -15.44
N ARG A 75 -1.46 -1.39 -15.33
CA ARG A 75 -0.46 -0.51 -15.95
C ARG A 75 -0.69 -0.23 -17.44
N PRO A 76 -1.07 -1.19 -18.30
CA PRO A 76 -1.28 -0.94 -19.73
C PRO A 76 -2.42 0.04 -20.04
N VAL A 77 -3.45 0.09 -19.18
CA VAL A 77 -4.63 0.96 -19.39
C VAL A 77 -4.51 2.30 -18.66
N LEU A 78 -3.60 2.41 -17.69
CA LEU A 78 -3.37 3.64 -16.95
C LEU A 78 -2.54 4.64 -17.75
N GLN A 79 -3.14 5.78 -18.06
CA GLN A 79 -2.46 6.92 -18.69
C GLN A 79 -1.43 7.56 -17.75
N GLY A 80 -0.32 8.03 -18.34
CA GLY A 80 0.76 8.74 -17.66
C GLY A 80 2.04 7.91 -17.44
N GLY A 81 3.02 8.53 -16.78
CA GLY A 81 4.26 7.87 -16.37
C GLY A 81 4.03 6.80 -15.29
N ASP A 82 5.04 5.98 -15.01
CA ASP A 82 4.92 4.89 -14.04
C ASP A 82 4.61 5.40 -12.62
N VAL A 83 5.13 6.57 -12.24
CA VAL A 83 4.81 7.26 -11.00
C VAL A 83 3.32 7.64 -10.94
N THR A 84 2.82 8.35 -11.94
CA THR A 84 1.40 8.75 -12.00
C THR A 84 0.46 7.55 -12.02
N ALA A 85 0.77 6.52 -12.81
CA ALA A 85 0.00 5.29 -12.85
C ALA A 85 0.03 4.55 -11.50
N SER A 86 1.17 4.57 -10.80
CA SER A 86 1.31 3.97 -9.48
C SER A 86 0.40 4.66 -8.46
N PHE A 87 0.42 5.99 -8.41
CA PHE A 87 -0.50 6.76 -7.57
C PHE A 87 -1.98 6.49 -7.87
N LYS A 88 -2.36 6.31 -9.14
CA LYS A 88 -3.74 5.94 -9.50
C LYS A 88 -4.12 4.58 -8.92
N SER A 89 -3.29 3.55 -9.11
CA SER A 89 -3.58 2.20 -8.63
C SER A 89 -3.55 2.11 -7.10
N PHE A 90 -2.52 2.66 -6.47
CA PHE A 90 -2.36 2.64 -5.01
C PHE A 90 -3.41 3.53 -4.33
N GLY A 91 -3.73 4.67 -4.94
CA GLY A 91 -4.79 5.56 -4.47
C GLY A 91 -6.16 4.88 -4.45
N LEU A 92 -6.49 4.06 -5.44
CA LEU A 92 -7.74 3.28 -5.43
C LEU A 92 -7.79 2.29 -4.26
N VAL A 93 -6.69 1.58 -3.98
CA VAL A 93 -6.61 0.66 -2.84
C VAL A 93 -6.68 1.42 -1.51
N TRP A 94 -6.04 2.58 -1.43
CA TRP A 94 -6.16 3.47 -0.26
C TRP A 94 -7.59 3.97 -0.05
N VAL A 95 -8.31 4.39 -1.10
CA VAL A 95 -9.71 4.81 -0.98
C VAL A 95 -10.58 3.66 -0.45
N LEU A 96 -10.35 2.44 -0.92
CA LEU A 96 -11.04 1.25 -0.40
C LEU A 96 -10.73 1.04 1.09
N PHE A 97 -9.45 1.11 1.48
CA PHE A 97 -9.04 1.03 2.88
C PHE A 97 -9.69 2.12 3.75
N ALA A 98 -9.73 3.36 3.26
CA ALA A 98 -10.33 4.48 3.96
C ALA A 98 -11.85 4.32 4.11
N ALA A 99 -12.52 3.83 3.07
CA ALA A 99 -13.96 3.52 3.11
C ALA A 99 -14.27 2.42 4.14
N ILE A 100 -13.48 1.34 4.15
CA ILE A 100 -13.60 0.27 5.15
C ILE A 100 -13.37 0.87 6.54
N SER A 101 -12.29 1.63 6.76
CA SER A 101 -11.99 2.27 8.03
C SER A 101 -13.11 3.20 8.51
N ALA A 102 -13.76 3.94 7.59
CA ALA A 102 -14.89 4.79 7.91
C ALA A 102 -16.15 4.00 8.28
N ILE A 103 -16.42 2.86 7.63
CA ILE A 103 -17.47 1.94 8.05
C ILE A 103 -17.20 1.46 9.47
N TYR A 104 -15.96 1.03 9.75
CA TYR A 104 -15.57 0.56 11.07
C TYR A 104 -15.73 1.65 12.14
N MET A 105 -15.33 2.88 11.82
CA MET A 105 -15.52 4.07 12.66
C MET A 105 -16.99 4.31 13.03
N ASN A 106 -17.91 4.06 12.10
CA ASN A 106 -19.34 4.32 12.30
C ASN A 106 -20.09 3.15 12.96
N HIS A 107 -19.63 1.90 12.75
CA HIS A 107 -20.38 0.70 13.18
C HIS A 107 -19.83 0.03 14.43
N TYR A 108 -18.56 0.23 14.77
CA TYR A 108 -17.95 -0.38 15.95
C TYR A 108 -17.77 0.67 17.04
N SER A 109 -17.83 0.23 18.30
CA SER A 109 -17.67 1.05 19.51
C SER A 109 -16.25 1.62 19.71
N HIS A 110 -15.39 1.48 18.70
CA HIS A 110 -14.00 1.94 18.73
C HIS A 110 -13.93 3.47 18.66
N PRO A 111 -12.84 4.08 19.16
CA PRO A 111 -12.70 5.54 19.20
C PRO A 111 -12.62 6.12 17.78
N PRO A 112 -13.47 7.08 17.39
CA PRO A 112 -13.42 7.66 16.04
C PRO A 112 -12.08 8.33 15.72
N ASN A 113 -11.44 8.90 16.73
CA ASN A 113 -10.12 9.52 16.61
C ASN A 113 -9.05 8.51 16.14
N PHE A 114 -9.12 7.25 16.58
CA PHE A 114 -8.19 6.21 16.13
C PHE A 114 -8.28 6.02 14.61
N TYR A 115 -9.49 5.92 14.06
CA TYR A 115 -9.68 5.72 12.62
C TYR A 115 -9.24 6.92 11.79
N GLY A 116 -9.41 8.14 12.29
CA GLY A 116 -8.89 9.34 11.64
C GLY A 116 -7.36 9.28 11.47
N TRP A 117 -6.64 8.94 12.55
CA TRP A 117 -5.19 8.78 12.50
C TRP A 117 -4.76 7.55 11.69
N ASN A 118 -5.52 6.46 11.70
CA ASN A 118 -5.26 5.27 10.90
C ASN A 118 -5.44 5.52 9.39
N ILE A 119 -6.42 6.33 8.99
CA ILE A 119 -6.60 6.76 7.59
C ILE A 119 -5.42 7.64 7.15
N LEU A 120 -4.94 8.52 8.03
CA LEU A 120 -3.78 9.36 7.76
C LEU A 120 -2.48 8.54 7.68
N ASP A 121 -2.29 7.56 8.57
CA ASP A 121 -1.19 6.59 8.51
C ASP A 121 -1.16 5.90 7.15
N ALA A 122 -2.30 5.34 6.74
CA ALA A 122 -2.44 4.69 5.45
C ALA A 122 -2.18 5.66 4.30
N PHE A 123 -2.63 6.91 4.37
CA PHE A 123 -2.37 7.90 3.31
C PHE A 123 -0.85 8.11 3.10
N LEU A 124 -0.09 8.25 4.18
CA LEU A 124 1.37 8.41 4.11
C LEU A 124 2.04 7.13 3.57
N ALA A 125 1.66 5.97 4.09
CA ALA A 125 2.19 4.68 3.65
C ALA A 125 1.90 4.40 2.17
N PHE A 126 0.63 4.49 1.75
CA PHE A 126 0.26 4.29 0.34
C PHE A 126 0.92 5.31 -0.57
N GLY A 127 1.01 6.58 -0.15
CA GLY A 127 1.67 7.62 -0.93
C GLY A 127 3.16 7.34 -1.17
N LEU A 128 3.89 7.01 -0.10
CA LEU A 128 5.32 6.72 -0.18
C LEU A 128 5.61 5.45 -0.98
N VAL A 129 4.87 4.37 -0.72
CA VAL A 129 5.04 3.10 -1.43
C VAL A 129 4.62 3.24 -2.90
N ALA A 130 3.58 4.04 -3.21
CA ALA A 130 3.21 4.34 -4.59
C ALA A 130 4.33 5.07 -5.34
N LEU A 131 4.95 6.07 -4.71
CA LEU A 131 6.09 6.79 -5.29
C LEU A 131 7.26 5.83 -5.56
N ALA A 132 7.62 5.03 -4.56
CA ALA A 132 8.69 4.04 -4.67
C ALA A 132 8.42 3.03 -5.79
N ASN A 133 7.22 2.45 -5.84
CA ASN A 133 6.81 1.55 -6.91
C ASN A 133 6.93 2.22 -8.28
N GLY A 134 6.42 3.44 -8.42
CA GLY A 134 6.50 4.19 -9.68
C GLY A 134 7.93 4.41 -10.19
N ILE A 135 8.89 4.67 -9.28
CA ILE A 135 10.30 4.88 -9.62
C ILE A 135 11.01 3.55 -9.94
N LEU A 136 10.76 2.52 -9.14
CA LEU A 136 11.49 1.25 -9.20
C LEU A 136 10.94 0.29 -10.25
N TYR A 137 9.64 0.34 -10.54
CA TYR A 137 8.95 -0.66 -11.34
C TYR A 137 9.60 -0.85 -12.71
N ARG A 138 9.89 0.23 -13.46
CA ARG A 138 10.51 0.12 -14.79
C ARG A 138 11.94 -0.44 -14.72
N ARG A 139 12.68 -0.10 -13.66
CA ARG A 139 14.06 -0.56 -13.46
C ARG A 139 14.10 -2.06 -13.17
N ILE A 140 13.14 -2.57 -12.39
CA ILE A 140 13.09 -3.96 -11.96
C ILE A 140 12.35 -4.84 -12.98
N MET A 141 11.22 -4.38 -13.53
CA MET A 141 10.36 -5.15 -14.43
C MET A 141 10.71 -5.00 -15.92
N GLY A 142 11.36 -3.89 -16.31
CA GLY A 142 11.93 -3.56 -17.63
C GLY A 142 11.32 -4.28 -18.86
N PRO A 143 11.92 -5.36 -19.38
CA PRO A 143 11.47 -6.05 -20.59
C PRO A 143 10.02 -6.56 -20.56
N PHE A 144 9.51 -6.96 -19.40
CA PHE A 144 8.15 -7.51 -19.27
C PHE A 144 7.08 -6.41 -19.30
N ALA A 145 7.41 -5.21 -18.81
CA ALA A 145 6.52 -4.06 -18.88
C ALA A 145 6.35 -3.52 -20.33
N ALA A 146 7.35 -3.76 -21.19
CA ALA A 146 7.31 -3.38 -22.61
C ALA A 146 6.56 -4.40 -23.47
N GLY A 147 6.73 -5.71 -23.21
CA GLY A 147 6.04 -6.77 -23.95
C GLY A 147 4.51 -6.74 -23.81
N ALA A 148 4.00 -6.41 -22.62
CA ALA A 148 2.56 -6.23 -22.40
C ALA A 148 1.99 -5.05 -23.22
N ARG A 149 2.74 -3.94 -23.35
CA ARG A 149 2.31 -2.79 -24.17
C ARG A 149 2.30 -3.09 -25.67
N ALA A 150 3.29 -3.84 -26.16
CA ALA A 150 3.37 -4.22 -27.56
C ALA A 150 2.22 -5.16 -27.98
N ALA A 151 1.82 -6.09 -27.09
CA ALA A 151 0.69 -6.99 -27.33
C ALA A 151 -0.65 -6.23 -27.41
N THR A 152 -0.87 -5.20 -26.60
CA THR A 152 -2.10 -4.38 -26.65
C THR A 152 -2.19 -3.52 -27.90
N VAL A 153 -1.06 -3.08 -28.47
CA VAL A 153 -1.03 -2.30 -29.72
C VAL A 153 -1.22 -3.20 -30.95
N SER A 154 -0.78 -4.45 -30.89
CA SER A 154 -0.91 -5.42 -31.99
C SER A 154 -2.32 -6.00 -32.16
N THR A 155 -3.23 -5.85 -31.19
CA THR A 155 -4.60 -6.39 -31.30
C THR A 155 -5.59 -5.45 -31.98
N GLY A 156 -5.15 -4.27 -32.46
CA GLY A 156 -5.83 -3.56 -33.56
C GLY A 156 -7.35 -3.38 -33.47
N VAL A 157 -7.91 -3.10 -32.29
CA VAL A 157 -9.28 -2.57 -32.20
C VAL A 157 -9.17 -1.07 -31.96
N ALA A 158 -9.08 -0.32 -33.05
CA ALA A 158 -9.36 1.10 -33.05
C ALA A 158 -10.89 1.32 -32.90
N PRO A 159 -11.34 2.40 -32.24
CA PRO A 159 -12.75 2.79 -32.22
C PRO A 159 -13.28 3.15 -33.61
#